data_AF-A0A9P6YSV5-F1
#
_entry.id   AF-A0A9P6YSV5-F1
#
_cell.length_a   1.000
_cell.length_b   1.000
_cell.length_c   1.000
_cell.angle_alpha   90.00
_cell.angle_beta   90.00
_cell.angle_gamma   90.00
#
_symmetry.space_group_name_H-M   'P 1'
#
loop_
_entity.id
_entity.type
_entity.pdbx_description
1 polymer ?
#
loop_
_entity_poly.entity_id
_entity_poly.type
_entity_poly.pdbx_seq_one_letter_code
_entity_poly.pdbx_strand_id
1 'polypeptide(L)'
;MMPLVPPVPTANIQQQPLQPPPSQPQPPQQTAPQQPPSVCSFKVSLSQVCGRPVNHPGQLCQLHMDIPKSMSDHAKAPPPQIASYVDKCTDCHQINASDTLYTAAKQERITDEGVLVKCSRCTRKYHPVCANLTTPKQVVGAESYPWLCPECKVCFVCRTAGDESTLMICDGCDRGWHTGCCTPKVDHIPEGEWLCQLCAKCHGCNERGMKDESQYTHVAAPKSDKCKYPVYLATYCDKCVIDFKEDRFCPVCLKTYSDEENDEEDNEMVACDTCDHWVHTRCDESLTPERYQMLCDDESAKYSCPMCEDRIKSTVDTEAARLALKGLKPPGGVCVGLLGGKVKTRGVVYYKDIKVGIPEIGGSGMSELAS
;
A
#
# COMPACT_ATOMS: atom_id res chain seq x y z
N MET A 1 -14.50 102.24 24.84
CA MET A 1 -13.77 102.03 23.58
C MET A 1 -14.21 100.68 23.02
N MET A 2 -14.42 100.62 21.70
CA MET A 2 -15.01 99.60 20.80
C MET A 2 -14.74 98.11 21.13
N PRO A 3 -15.44 97.10 20.54
CA PRO A 3 -16.28 97.06 19.31
C PRO A 3 -17.65 96.33 19.47
N LEU A 4 -18.71 96.55 18.67
CA LEU A 4 -19.01 96.24 17.25
C LEU A 4 -19.01 94.73 16.88
N VAL A 5 -20.18 94.32 16.39
CA VAL A 5 -20.75 92.97 16.15
C VAL A 5 -20.16 92.28 14.89
N PRO A 6 -20.26 90.93 14.77
CA PRO A 6 -20.67 90.35 13.50
C PRO A 6 -21.96 89.50 13.59
N PRO A 7 -22.78 89.47 12.52
CA PRO A 7 -24.16 88.99 12.55
C PRO A 7 -24.30 87.46 12.42
N VAL A 8 -25.41 86.95 12.97
CA VAL A 8 -25.94 85.60 12.80
C VAL A 8 -26.52 85.47 11.38
N PRO A 9 -26.18 84.43 10.60
CA PRO A 9 -26.89 84.14 9.36
C PRO A 9 -28.23 83.43 9.66
N THR A 10 -29.30 84.02 9.12
CA THR A 10 -30.67 83.54 9.11
C THR A 10 -30.85 82.30 8.22
N ALA A 11 -31.83 81.49 8.62
CA ALA A 11 -32.23 80.23 8.00
C ALA A 11 -32.59 80.35 6.51
N ASN A 12 -32.37 79.26 5.78
CA ASN A 12 -33.14 78.97 4.57
C ASN A 12 -33.80 77.59 4.72
N ILE A 13 -35.09 77.62 5.08
CA ILE A 13 -35.98 76.45 5.07
C ILE A 13 -36.40 76.27 3.61
N GLN A 14 -35.82 75.29 2.92
CA GLN A 14 -36.43 74.73 1.72
C GLN A 14 -37.21 73.48 2.14
N GLN A 15 -38.54 73.64 2.16
CA GLN A 15 -39.49 72.53 2.19
C GLN A 15 -39.31 71.73 0.90
N GLN A 16 -38.81 70.50 1.00
CA GLN A 16 -38.89 69.53 -0.08
C GLN A 16 -40.09 68.57 0.12
N PRO A 17 -40.71 68.10 -0.97
CA PRO A 17 -42.05 67.53 -0.96
C PRO A 17 -42.09 66.14 -0.31
N LEU A 18 -43.20 65.85 0.37
CA LEU A 18 -43.55 64.52 0.85
C LEU A 18 -43.53 63.52 -0.32
N GLN A 19 -42.57 62.59 -0.32
CA GLN A 19 -42.59 61.43 -1.20
C GLN A 19 -43.70 60.47 -0.76
N PRO A 20 -44.48 59.88 -1.69
CA PRO A 20 -45.44 58.84 -1.35
C PRO A 20 -44.71 57.60 -0.80
N PRO A 21 -45.34 56.84 0.12
CA PRO A 21 -44.71 55.67 0.73
C PRO A 21 -44.35 54.62 -0.35
N PRO A 22 -43.26 53.87 -0.16
CA PRO A 22 -42.83 52.87 -1.12
C PRO A 22 -43.89 51.78 -1.28
N SER A 23 -44.17 51.42 -2.53
CA SER A 23 -45.05 50.32 -2.90
C SER A 23 -44.53 49.02 -2.27
N GLN A 24 -45.39 48.31 -1.55
CA GLN A 24 -45.05 46.99 -1.01
C GLN A 24 -44.65 46.04 -2.15
N PRO A 25 -43.56 45.26 -2.01
CA PRO A 25 -43.21 44.26 -2.99
C PRO A 25 -44.31 43.19 -3.04
N GLN A 26 -44.82 42.91 -4.24
CA GLN A 26 -45.72 41.77 -4.44
C GLN A 26 -45.01 40.47 -4.04
N PRO A 27 -45.70 39.54 -3.37
CA PRO A 27 -45.10 38.25 -3.02
C PRO A 27 -44.73 37.48 -4.29
N PRO A 28 -43.58 36.77 -4.30
CA PRO A 28 -43.18 35.97 -5.44
C PRO A 28 -44.23 34.90 -5.72
N GLN A 29 -44.62 34.76 -7.00
CA GLN A 29 -45.43 33.64 -7.46
C GLN A 29 -44.70 32.34 -7.09
N GLN A 30 -45.30 31.53 -6.23
CA GLN A 30 -44.80 30.23 -5.85
C GLN A 30 -44.84 29.31 -7.08
N THR A 31 -43.70 29.11 -7.73
CA THR A 31 -43.48 27.92 -8.55
C THR A 31 -43.48 26.72 -7.61
N ALA A 32 -44.36 25.75 -7.89
CA ALA A 32 -44.43 24.52 -7.12
C ALA A 32 -43.03 23.87 -7.03
N PRO A 33 -42.63 23.32 -5.86
CA PRO A 33 -41.34 22.67 -5.73
C PRO A 33 -41.26 21.49 -6.70
N GLN A 34 -40.38 21.59 -7.71
CA GLN A 34 -40.06 20.45 -8.56
C GLN A 34 -39.40 19.40 -7.67
N GLN A 35 -40.04 18.23 -7.54
CA GLN A 35 -39.44 17.09 -6.86
C GLN A 35 -38.12 16.73 -7.55
N PRO A 36 -37.07 16.35 -6.79
CA PRO A 36 -35.81 15.93 -7.38
C PRO A 36 -36.05 14.76 -8.34
N PRO A 37 -35.36 14.71 -9.49
CA PRO A 37 -35.55 13.64 -10.46
C PRO A 37 -35.27 12.29 -9.78
N SER A 38 -36.20 11.35 -9.91
CA SER A 38 -36.01 10.01 -9.36
C SER A 38 -34.87 9.32 -10.11
N VAL A 39 -33.99 8.62 -9.38
CA VAL A 39 -32.84 7.92 -9.94
C VAL A 39 -32.93 6.40 -9.73
N CYS A 40 -32.31 5.66 -10.63
CA CYS A 40 -32.34 4.21 -10.67
C CYS A 40 -31.81 3.63 -9.34
N SER A 41 -32.62 2.77 -8.73
CA SER A 41 -32.37 2.15 -7.42
C SER A 41 -31.39 0.98 -7.44
N PHE A 42 -30.85 0.63 -8.62
CA PHE A 42 -29.92 -0.48 -8.76
C PHE A 42 -28.61 -0.16 -8.06
N LYS A 43 -28.24 -0.98 -7.08
CA LYS A 43 -26.96 -0.88 -6.36
C LYS A 43 -25.83 -1.36 -7.27
N VAL A 44 -24.94 -0.44 -7.63
CA VAL A 44 -23.71 -0.74 -8.38
C VAL A 44 -22.62 -1.22 -7.41
N SER A 45 -22.67 -0.75 -6.16
CA SER A 45 -21.84 -1.19 -5.03
C SER A 45 -22.57 -0.93 -3.71
N LEU A 46 -21.91 -1.18 -2.57
CA LEU A 46 -22.45 -0.92 -1.23
C LEU A 46 -22.76 0.56 -0.96
N SER A 47 -22.08 1.50 -1.63
CA SER A 47 -22.24 2.95 -1.43
C SER A 47 -22.77 3.71 -2.66
N GLN A 48 -22.95 3.04 -3.81
CA GLN A 48 -23.36 3.68 -5.06
C GLN A 48 -24.58 3.03 -5.71
N VAL A 49 -25.50 3.86 -6.14
CA VAL A 49 -26.64 3.48 -6.99
C VAL A 49 -26.44 4.02 -8.40
N CYS A 50 -27.03 3.35 -9.38
CA CYS A 50 -26.83 3.61 -10.82
C CYS A 50 -27.02 5.08 -11.24
N GLY A 51 -27.82 5.86 -10.52
CA GLY A 51 -27.92 7.32 -10.71
C GLY A 51 -28.63 7.76 -11.99
N ARG A 52 -29.01 6.83 -12.87
CA ARG A 52 -29.76 7.14 -14.11
C ARG A 52 -31.18 7.61 -13.81
N PRO A 53 -31.70 8.63 -14.51
CA PRO A 53 -33.06 9.11 -14.29
C PRO A 53 -34.11 8.00 -14.53
N VAL A 54 -35.12 7.95 -13.68
CA VAL A 54 -36.30 7.09 -13.80
C VAL A 54 -37.56 7.90 -13.50
N ASN A 55 -38.71 7.39 -13.93
CA ASN A 55 -39.98 8.13 -13.80
C ASN A 55 -40.53 8.09 -12.36
N HIS A 56 -40.19 7.04 -11.60
CA HIS A 56 -40.69 6.86 -10.23
C HIS A 56 -39.57 6.42 -9.27
N PRO A 57 -39.60 6.85 -7.99
CA PRO A 57 -38.66 6.39 -6.97
C PRO A 57 -38.70 4.87 -6.83
N GLY A 58 -37.53 4.22 -6.75
CA GLY A 58 -37.42 2.77 -6.60
C GLY A 58 -37.42 1.99 -7.91
N GLN A 59 -37.63 2.63 -9.06
CA GLN A 59 -37.62 1.97 -10.36
C GLN A 59 -36.19 1.64 -10.85
N LEU A 60 -36.06 0.54 -11.59
CA LEU A 60 -34.85 0.16 -12.33
C LEU A 60 -34.88 0.80 -13.73
N CYS A 61 -33.75 1.33 -14.21
CA CYS A 61 -33.68 1.84 -15.59
C CYS A 61 -33.74 0.68 -16.59
N GLN A 62 -33.98 0.97 -17.87
CA GLN A 62 -34.12 -0.05 -18.93
C GLN A 62 -32.95 -1.05 -18.99
N LEU A 63 -31.73 -0.65 -18.61
CA LEU A 63 -30.58 -1.56 -18.55
C LEU A 63 -30.66 -2.60 -17.42
N HIS A 64 -31.43 -2.32 -16.37
CA HIS A 64 -31.59 -3.17 -15.18
C HIS A 64 -32.97 -3.81 -15.11
N MET A 65 -33.87 -3.57 -16.07
CA MET A 65 -35.19 -4.20 -16.12
C MET A 65 -35.14 -5.64 -16.68
N ASP A 66 -34.13 -5.97 -17.48
CA ASP A 66 -34.02 -7.27 -18.17
C ASP A 66 -33.07 -8.28 -17.49
N ILE A 67 -32.91 -8.22 -16.16
CA ILE A 67 -32.13 -9.23 -15.41
C ILE A 67 -33.06 -10.25 -14.75
N PRO A 68 -33.31 -11.41 -15.38
CA PRO A 68 -33.60 -12.62 -14.64
C PRO A 68 -32.36 -13.51 -14.70
N LYS A 69 -31.56 -13.52 -13.62
CA LYS A 69 -30.87 -14.71 -13.07
C LYS A 69 -29.93 -14.33 -11.91
N SER A 70 -30.00 -15.17 -10.87
CA SER A 70 -29.19 -15.20 -9.66
C SER A 70 -27.69 -15.05 -9.92
N MET A 71 -26.97 -14.42 -8.97
CA MET A 71 -25.52 -14.23 -8.96
C MET A 71 -24.69 -15.54 -9.01
N SER A 72 -25.33 -16.72 -8.93
CA SER A 72 -24.69 -18.02 -9.06
C SER A 72 -24.25 -18.40 -10.48
N ASP A 73 -24.89 -17.85 -11.53
CA ASP A 73 -24.71 -18.34 -12.90
C ASP A 73 -23.58 -17.65 -13.67
N HIS A 74 -23.17 -16.45 -13.24
CA HIS A 74 -22.07 -15.69 -13.87
C HIS A 74 -20.68 -16.30 -13.62
N ALA A 75 -20.56 -17.23 -12.67
CA ALA A 75 -19.31 -17.93 -12.38
C ALA A 75 -18.99 -19.07 -13.37
N LYS A 76 -19.93 -19.44 -14.26
CA LYS A 76 -19.79 -20.60 -15.18
C LYS A 76 -19.73 -20.24 -16.67
N ALA A 77 -19.90 -18.97 -17.04
CA ALA A 77 -19.85 -18.57 -18.45
C ALA A 77 -18.38 -18.40 -18.93
N PRO A 78 -18.03 -18.86 -20.14
CA PRO A 78 -16.74 -18.52 -20.75
C PRO A 78 -16.62 -17.01 -20.92
N PRO A 79 -15.42 -16.41 -20.78
CA PRO A 79 -15.25 -14.99 -21.01
C PRO A 79 -15.68 -14.63 -22.44
N PRO A 80 -16.47 -13.56 -22.66
CA PRO A 80 -16.90 -13.17 -23.99
C PRO A 80 -15.70 -12.85 -24.87
N GLN A 81 -15.67 -13.44 -26.07
CA GLN A 81 -14.66 -13.13 -27.08
C GLN A 81 -14.99 -11.80 -27.77
N ILE A 82 -14.55 -10.69 -27.17
CA ILE A 82 -14.55 -9.38 -27.83
C ILE A 82 -13.09 -8.95 -28.03
N ALA A 83 -12.74 -8.67 -29.28
CA ALA A 83 -11.46 -8.12 -29.68
C ALA A 83 -11.26 -6.76 -28.98
N SER A 84 -10.11 -6.60 -28.31
CA SER A 84 -9.69 -5.50 -27.41
C SER A 84 -10.14 -5.64 -25.94
N TYR A 85 -9.63 -6.69 -25.27
CA TYR A 85 -9.58 -6.76 -23.82
C TYR A 85 -8.60 -5.69 -23.31
N VAL A 86 -9.04 -4.44 -23.27
CA VAL A 86 -8.28 -3.36 -22.65
C VAL A 86 -8.30 -3.60 -21.14
N ASP A 87 -7.12 -3.76 -20.55
CA ASP A 87 -6.93 -3.93 -19.11
C ASP A 87 -7.34 -2.64 -18.37
N LYS A 88 -8.63 -2.52 -18.08
CA LYS A 88 -9.23 -1.43 -17.32
C LYS A 88 -9.45 -1.85 -15.87
N CYS A 89 -9.29 -0.91 -14.95
CA CYS A 89 -9.66 -1.06 -13.56
C CYS A 89 -11.17 -1.25 -13.43
N THR A 90 -11.60 -2.14 -12.53
CA THR A 90 -13.01 -2.45 -12.32
C THR A 90 -13.74 -1.37 -11.53
N ASP A 91 -13.03 -0.65 -10.68
CA ASP A 91 -13.60 0.40 -9.82
C ASP A 91 -13.77 1.72 -10.58
N CYS A 92 -12.69 2.25 -11.17
CA CYS A 92 -12.74 3.55 -11.86
C CYS A 92 -12.98 3.45 -13.38
N HIS A 93 -12.98 2.25 -13.96
CA HIS A 93 -13.14 1.98 -15.40
C HIS A 93 -12.08 2.63 -16.31
N GLN A 94 -10.96 3.07 -15.74
CA GLN A 94 -9.82 3.64 -16.48
C GLN A 94 -8.68 2.64 -16.65
N ILE A 95 -7.84 2.88 -17.66
CA ILE A 95 -6.59 2.13 -17.86
C ILE A 95 -5.55 2.58 -16.85
N ASN A 96 -5.47 3.89 -16.61
CA ASN A 96 -4.48 4.51 -15.72
C ASN A 96 -5.15 5.01 -14.43
N ALA A 97 -4.47 4.85 -13.31
CA ALA A 97 -4.87 5.45 -12.04
C ALA A 97 -4.73 6.99 -12.14
N SER A 98 -5.79 7.71 -11.75
CA SER A 98 -5.76 9.19 -11.72
C SER A 98 -4.91 9.72 -10.58
N ASP A 99 -4.08 10.73 -10.86
CA ASP A 99 -3.32 11.46 -9.85
C ASP A 99 -4.21 12.12 -8.79
N THR A 100 -5.45 12.48 -9.15
CA THR A 100 -6.40 13.09 -8.22
C THR A 100 -6.73 12.18 -7.04
N LEU A 101 -6.70 10.85 -7.22
CA LEU A 101 -6.96 9.88 -6.14
C LEU A 101 -5.88 9.95 -5.05
N TYR A 102 -4.62 10.05 -5.46
CA TYR A 102 -3.47 10.17 -4.55
C TYR A 102 -3.47 11.53 -3.83
N THR A 103 -3.71 12.61 -4.57
CA THR A 103 -3.81 13.97 -4.00
C THR A 103 -4.95 14.09 -2.98
N ALA A 104 -6.12 13.52 -3.27
CA ALA A 104 -7.27 13.54 -2.36
C ALA A 104 -6.99 12.76 -1.07
N ALA A 105 -6.29 11.62 -1.17
CA ALA A 105 -5.89 10.81 -0.03
C ALA A 105 -4.66 11.37 0.73
N LYS A 106 -4.04 12.46 0.24
CA LYS A 106 -2.74 12.97 0.73
C LYS A 106 -1.66 11.90 0.75
N GLN A 107 -1.72 10.96 -0.19
CA GLN A 107 -0.78 9.85 -0.31
C GLN A 107 0.14 10.07 -1.50
N GLU A 108 1.39 9.66 -1.36
CA GLU A 108 2.28 9.58 -2.51
C GLU A 108 1.91 8.40 -3.41
N ARG A 109 2.25 8.50 -4.69
CA ARG A 109 2.08 7.38 -5.61
C ARG A 109 3.14 6.32 -5.32
N ILE A 110 2.72 5.05 -5.28
CA ILE A 110 3.58 3.91 -4.94
C ILE A 110 3.80 2.92 -6.09
N THR A 111 3.08 3.07 -7.21
CA THR A 111 3.21 2.24 -8.42
C THR A 111 3.06 3.06 -9.69
N ASP A 112 3.45 2.49 -10.85
CA ASP A 112 3.13 3.08 -12.15
C ASP A 112 1.61 3.12 -12.41
N GLU A 113 1.18 4.04 -13.28
CA GLU A 113 -0.22 4.34 -13.59
C GLU A 113 -1.05 3.15 -14.08
N GLY A 114 -0.42 2.31 -14.90
CA GLY A 114 -1.06 1.16 -15.53
C GLY A 114 -0.95 -0.13 -14.71
N VAL A 115 -0.43 -0.08 -13.48
CA VAL A 115 -0.32 -1.27 -12.63
C VAL A 115 -1.72 -1.69 -12.18
N LEU A 116 -2.03 -2.98 -12.36
CA LEU A 116 -3.28 -3.58 -11.94
C LEU A 116 -3.00 -4.83 -11.10
N VAL A 117 -3.68 -4.94 -9.97
CA VAL A 117 -3.78 -6.17 -9.18
C VAL A 117 -5.01 -6.96 -9.60
N LYS A 118 -4.88 -8.29 -9.72
CA LYS A 118 -5.94 -9.17 -10.18
C LYS A 118 -6.49 -9.99 -9.02
N CYS A 119 -7.80 -9.96 -8.79
CA CYS A 119 -8.45 -10.82 -7.82
C CYS A 119 -8.37 -12.28 -8.28
N SER A 120 -7.91 -13.17 -7.41
CA SER A 120 -7.75 -14.59 -7.69
C SER A 120 -9.08 -15.35 -7.75
N ARG A 121 -10.16 -14.77 -7.22
CA ARG A 121 -11.51 -15.36 -7.24
C ARG A 121 -12.35 -14.90 -8.42
N CYS A 122 -12.62 -13.61 -8.53
CA CYS A 122 -13.50 -13.07 -9.57
C CYS A 122 -12.75 -12.60 -10.83
N THR A 123 -11.41 -12.67 -10.84
CA THR A 123 -10.52 -12.29 -11.96
C THR A 123 -10.55 -10.81 -12.37
N ARG A 124 -11.38 -9.99 -11.72
CA ARG A 124 -11.43 -8.53 -11.87
C ARG A 124 -10.09 -7.90 -11.49
N LYS A 125 -9.77 -6.81 -12.19
CA LYS A 125 -8.51 -6.07 -12.05
C LYS A 125 -8.77 -4.70 -11.43
N TYR A 126 -7.86 -4.24 -10.59
CA TYR A 126 -7.98 -2.96 -9.88
C TYR A 126 -6.64 -2.25 -9.88
N HIS A 127 -6.64 -0.92 -9.99
CA HIS A 127 -5.45 -0.16 -9.58
C HIS A 127 -5.24 -0.40 -8.07
N PRO A 128 -3.98 -0.46 -7.59
CA PRO A 128 -3.71 -0.62 -6.16
C PRO A 128 -4.50 0.36 -5.28
N VAL A 129 -4.46 1.66 -5.61
CA VAL A 129 -5.20 2.71 -4.89
C VAL A 129 -6.72 2.50 -4.92
N CYS A 130 -7.29 2.06 -6.05
CA CYS A 130 -8.73 1.75 -6.18
C CYS A 130 -9.14 0.53 -5.35
N ALA A 131 -8.20 -0.37 -5.05
CA ALA A 131 -8.41 -1.52 -4.17
C ALA A 131 -8.04 -1.22 -2.71
N ASN A 132 -7.75 0.04 -2.36
CA ASN A 132 -7.26 0.48 -1.05
C ASN A 132 -5.92 -0.15 -0.63
N LEU A 133 -5.06 -0.50 -1.61
CA LEU A 133 -3.67 -0.88 -1.39
C LEU A 133 -2.81 0.39 -1.50
N THR A 134 -2.60 1.04 -0.36
CA THR A 134 -2.04 2.39 -0.26
C THR A 134 -0.60 2.43 0.21
N THR A 135 -0.05 1.30 0.69
CA THR A 135 1.36 1.19 1.10
C THR A 135 2.18 0.30 0.15
N PRO A 136 3.49 0.55 0.00
CA PRO A 136 4.36 -0.33 -0.80
C PRO A 136 4.31 -1.79 -0.35
N LYS A 137 4.17 -2.04 0.97
CA LYS A 137 4.08 -3.39 1.54
C LYS A 137 2.78 -4.10 1.11
N GLN A 138 1.64 -3.41 1.12
CA GLN A 138 0.37 -3.99 0.67
C GLN A 138 0.41 -4.38 -0.80
N VAL A 139 1.01 -3.56 -1.66
CA VAL A 139 1.14 -3.85 -3.10
C VAL A 139 1.95 -5.12 -3.34
N VAL A 140 3.18 -5.17 -2.82
CA VAL A 140 4.02 -6.38 -2.99
C VAL A 140 3.44 -7.58 -2.23
N GLY A 141 2.72 -7.32 -1.14
CA GLY A 141 1.92 -8.29 -0.42
C GLY A 141 0.88 -8.93 -1.32
N ALA A 142 0.05 -8.15 -2.02
CA ALA A 142 -0.97 -8.65 -2.94
C ALA A 142 -0.40 -9.45 -4.12
N GLU A 143 0.83 -9.18 -4.54
CA GLU A 143 1.54 -9.97 -5.56
C GLU A 143 2.09 -11.30 -5.03
N SER A 144 2.29 -11.41 -3.71
CA SER A 144 2.94 -12.57 -3.08
C SER A 144 1.99 -13.74 -2.80
N TYR A 145 0.68 -13.61 -3.06
CA TYR A 145 -0.29 -14.66 -2.81
C TYR A 145 -1.55 -14.52 -3.68
N PRO A 146 -2.48 -15.50 -3.66
CA PRO A 146 -3.76 -15.39 -4.35
C PRO A 146 -4.68 -14.29 -3.76
N TRP A 147 -4.37 -13.03 -4.04
CA TRP A 147 -5.05 -11.86 -3.51
C TRP A 147 -6.54 -11.83 -3.86
N LEU A 148 -7.36 -11.30 -2.94
CA LEU A 148 -8.81 -11.16 -3.10
C LEU A 148 -9.19 -9.69 -3.01
N CYS A 149 -9.99 -9.21 -3.97
CA CYS A 149 -10.53 -7.85 -3.95
C CYS A 149 -11.51 -7.64 -2.79
N PRO A 150 -11.90 -6.37 -2.49
CA PRO A 150 -12.83 -6.07 -1.40
C PRO A 150 -14.12 -6.90 -1.44
N GLU A 151 -14.74 -7.03 -2.61
CA GLU A 151 -15.98 -7.81 -2.82
C GLU A 151 -15.82 -9.33 -2.68
N CYS A 152 -14.59 -9.83 -2.70
CA CYS A 152 -14.29 -11.27 -2.62
C CYS A 152 -13.61 -11.63 -1.30
N LYS A 153 -13.38 -10.67 -0.41
CA LYS A 153 -12.60 -10.85 0.79
C LYS A 153 -13.26 -11.87 1.71
N VAL A 154 -12.44 -12.75 2.28
CA VAL A 154 -12.84 -13.75 3.26
C VAL A 154 -11.76 -13.88 4.30
N CYS A 155 -12.10 -14.44 5.45
CA CYS A 155 -11.12 -14.78 6.47
C CYS A 155 -10.10 -15.81 5.94
N PHE A 156 -8.83 -15.55 6.21
CA PHE A 156 -7.72 -16.43 5.83
C PHE A 156 -7.79 -17.80 6.51
N VAL A 157 -8.38 -17.91 7.70
CA VAL A 157 -8.46 -19.16 8.46
C VAL A 157 -9.69 -19.97 8.07
N CYS A 158 -10.90 -19.43 8.29
CA CYS A 158 -12.14 -20.17 8.05
C CYS A 158 -12.61 -20.16 6.58
N ARG A 159 -11.97 -19.35 5.72
CA ARG A 159 -12.27 -19.21 4.28
C ARG A 159 -13.68 -18.69 3.95
N THR A 160 -14.39 -18.11 4.92
CA THR A 160 -15.73 -17.52 4.74
C THR A 160 -15.71 -16.00 4.94
N ALA A 161 -16.69 -15.30 4.35
CA ALA A 161 -16.93 -13.89 4.68
C ALA A 161 -17.50 -13.75 6.10
N GLY A 162 -18.34 -14.70 6.51
CA GLY A 162 -18.86 -14.81 7.87
C GLY A 162 -19.57 -13.53 8.32
N ASP A 163 -19.36 -13.16 9.57
CA ASP A 163 -19.77 -11.86 10.11
C ASP A 163 -18.74 -10.78 9.72
N GLU A 164 -19.14 -9.91 8.79
CA GLU A 164 -18.30 -8.81 8.29
C GLU A 164 -17.88 -7.84 9.41
N SER A 165 -18.69 -7.70 10.48
CA SER A 165 -18.37 -6.80 11.59
C SER A 165 -17.17 -7.25 12.43
N THR A 166 -16.73 -8.51 12.25
CA THR A 166 -15.55 -9.07 12.91
C THR A 166 -14.40 -9.31 11.95
N LEU A 167 -14.58 -9.07 10.64
CA LEU A 167 -13.59 -9.33 9.61
C LEU A 167 -12.63 -8.13 9.47
N MET A 168 -11.48 -8.24 10.11
CA MET A 168 -10.40 -7.26 10.01
C MET A 168 -9.55 -7.48 8.76
N ILE A 169 -8.98 -6.40 8.23
CA ILE A 169 -8.06 -6.43 7.10
C ILE A 169 -6.67 -6.08 7.60
N CYS A 170 -5.67 -6.90 7.28
CA CYS A 170 -4.29 -6.64 7.67
C CYS A 170 -3.69 -5.46 6.89
N ASP A 171 -3.18 -4.45 7.57
CA ASP A 171 -2.56 -3.27 6.95
C ASP A 171 -1.22 -3.59 6.26
N GLY A 172 -0.63 -4.73 6.59
CA GLY A 172 0.61 -5.19 5.96
C GLY A 172 0.43 -6.03 4.70
N CYS A 173 -0.67 -6.78 4.54
CA CYS A 173 -0.82 -7.70 3.41
C CYS A 173 -2.23 -7.79 2.82
N ASP A 174 -3.20 -7.05 3.34
CA ASP A 174 -4.59 -7.00 2.86
C ASP A 174 -5.36 -8.34 2.97
N ARG A 175 -4.91 -9.28 3.81
CA ARG A 175 -5.69 -10.49 4.14
C ARG A 175 -6.80 -10.16 5.14
N GLY A 176 -7.96 -10.81 4.96
CA GLY A 176 -9.05 -10.78 5.93
C GLY A 176 -8.85 -11.77 7.07
N TRP A 177 -9.19 -11.39 8.30
CA TRP A 177 -9.13 -12.22 9.50
C TRP A 177 -10.31 -11.90 10.41
N HIS A 178 -11.12 -12.90 10.77
CA HIS A 178 -12.07 -12.70 11.86
C HIS A 178 -11.31 -12.54 13.17
N THR A 179 -11.76 -11.65 14.04
CA THR A 179 -11.19 -11.45 15.39
C THR A 179 -11.04 -12.77 16.16
N GLY A 180 -12.05 -13.64 16.07
CA GLY A 180 -12.06 -14.99 16.64
C GLY A 180 -11.16 -16.03 15.95
N CYS A 181 -10.69 -15.76 14.74
CA CYS A 181 -9.78 -16.63 13.99
C CYS A 181 -8.30 -16.25 14.17
N CYS A 182 -8.01 -15.11 14.79
CA CYS A 182 -6.63 -14.70 15.10
C CYS A 182 -6.03 -15.57 16.20
N THR A 183 -4.70 -15.74 16.18
CA THR A 183 -3.94 -16.36 17.27
C THR A 183 -2.78 -15.43 17.67
N PRO A 184 -2.81 -14.81 18.87
CA PRO A 184 -3.89 -14.87 19.88
C PRO A 184 -5.20 -14.26 19.36
N LYS A 185 -6.31 -14.62 20.01
CA LYS A 185 -7.63 -14.07 19.69
C LYS A 185 -7.60 -12.56 19.91
N VAL A 186 -8.20 -11.82 19.00
CA VAL A 186 -8.40 -10.38 19.14
C VAL A 186 -9.79 -10.16 19.75
N ASP A 187 -9.88 -9.43 20.86
CA ASP A 187 -11.15 -9.25 21.58
C ASP A 187 -12.02 -8.14 20.98
N HIS A 188 -11.40 -7.09 20.45
CA HIS A 188 -12.04 -5.94 19.81
C HIS A 188 -11.21 -5.47 18.62
N ILE A 189 -11.86 -4.87 17.61
CA ILE A 189 -11.16 -4.29 16.47
C ILE A 189 -10.27 -3.14 17.00
N PRO A 190 -8.95 -3.13 16.74
CA PRO A 190 -8.04 -2.09 17.20
C PRO A 190 -8.37 -0.71 16.63
N GLU A 191 -8.10 0.36 17.38
CA GLU A 191 -8.22 1.74 16.93
C GLU A 191 -6.91 2.19 16.25
N GLY A 192 -6.49 1.49 15.19
CA GLY A 192 -5.21 1.80 14.54
C GLY A 192 -4.79 0.77 13.51
N GLU A 193 -3.51 0.80 13.16
CA GLU A 193 -2.93 -0.20 12.27
C GLU A 193 -2.95 -1.57 12.92
N TRP A 194 -3.35 -2.58 12.16
CA TRP A 194 -3.35 -3.97 12.60
C TRP A 194 -2.61 -4.86 11.62
N LEU A 195 -1.64 -5.62 12.15
CA LEU A 195 -0.91 -6.62 11.40
C LEU A 195 -1.34 -8.01 11.83
N CYS A 196 -1.72 -8.85 10.87
CA CYS A 196 -1.99 -10.25 11.16
C CYS A 196 -0.74 -10.97 11.68
N GLN A 197 -0.94 -12.11 12.33
CA GLN A 197 0.13 -12.98 12.88
C GLN A 197 1.22 -13.39 11.86
N LEU A 198 0.92 -13.28 10.57
CA LEU A 198 1.86 -13.53 9.48
C LEU A 198 2.77 -12.31 9.20
N CYS A 199 2.24 -11.10 9.37
CA CYS A 199 2.91 -9.84 9.06
C CYS A 199 3.53 -9.15 10.27
N ALA A 200 3.03 -9.46 11.48
CA ALA A 200 3.60 -9.03 12.76
C ALA A 200 4.84 -9.87 13.08
N LYS A 201 5.88 -9.72 12.25
CA LYS A 201 7.17 -10.39 12.38
C LYS A 201 8.29 -9.41 12.04
N CYS A 202 9.26 -9.28 12.95
CA CYS A 202 10.47 -8.52 12.71
C CYS A 202 11.39 -9.30 11.77
N HIS A 203 11.90 -8.65 10.73
CA HIS A 203 12.85 -9.26 9.80
C HIS A 203 14.26 -9.41 10.40
N GLY A 204 14.66 -8.46 11.26
CA GLY A 204 15.96 -8.48 11.95
C GLY A 204 16.07 -9.65 12.94
N CYS A 205 15.31 -9.57 14.03
CA CYS A 205 15.39 -10.54 15.14
C CYS A 205 14.42 -11.73 15.04
N ASN A 206 13.57 -11.81 14.00
CA ASN A 206 12.51 -12.83 13.85
C ASN A 206 11.42 -12.85 14.94
N GLU A 207 11.40 -11.92 15.90
CA GLU A 207 10.33 -11.82 16.90
C GLU A 207 8.95 -11.66 16.23
N ARG A 208 7.93 -12.30 16.79
CA ARG A 208 6.56 -12.33 16.28
C ARG A 208 5.56 -11.80 17.29
N GLY A 209 4.42 -11.36 16.78
CA GLY A 209 3.26 -10.95 17.57
C GLY A 209 3.28 -9.45 17.88
N MET A 210 2.10 -8.90 18.13
CA MET A 210 1.91 -7.53 18.58
C MET A 210 1.76 -7.56 20.11
N LYS A 211 2.74 -7.01 20.84
CA LYS A 211 2.60 -6.73 22.28
C LYS A 211 1.83 -5.43 22.51
N ASP A 212 1.89 -4.50 21.55
CA ASP A 212 1.25 -3.18 21.55
C ASP A 212 0.89 -2.75 20.11
N GLU A 213 0.01 -1.76 19.95
CA GLU A 213 -0.54 -1.26 18.67
C GLU A 213 0.53 -0.68 17.72
N SER A 214 1.70 -0.25 18.23
CA SER A 214 2.72 0.49 17.46
C SER A 214 4.10 -0.19 17.33
N GLN A 215 4.18 -1.52 17.44
CA GLN A 215 5.47 -2.21 17.58
C GLN A 215 6.29 -2.39 16.29
N TYR A 216 5.70 -2.26 15.09
CA TYR A 216 6.37 -2.60 13.83
C TYR A 216 6.40 -1.46 12.83
N THR A 217 7.58 -1.19 12.28
CA THR A 217 7.77 -0.21 11.22
C THR A 217 8.04 -0.89 9.88
N HIS A 218 7.31 -0.48 8.83
CA HIS A 218 7.53 -0.92 7.44
C HIS A 218 8.52 0.04 6.77
N VAL A 219 9.75 -0.41 6.56
CA VAL A 219 10.78 0.43 5.95
C VAL A 219 10.75 0.26 4.44
N ALA A 220 10.83 1.39 3.73
CA ALA A 220 10.94 1.45 2.28
C ALA A 220 12.20 2.22 1.88
N ALA A 221 12.83 1.82 0.78
CA ALA A 221 13.78 2.68 0.09
C ALA A 221 12.99 3.86 -0.51
N PRO A 222 13.45 5.11 -0.31
CA PRO A 222 12.76 6.26 -0.84
C PRO A 222 12.86 6.31 -2.37
N LYS A 223 12.02 7.16 -2.97
CA LYS A 223 12.14 7.50 -4.39
C LYS A 223 13.55 8.00 -4.71
N SER A 224 14.11 7.53 -5.82
CA SER A 224 15.41 7.94 -6.35
C SER A 224 15.38 7.93 -7.88
N ASP A 225 16.47 8.36 -8.51
CA ASP A 225 16.62 8.27 -9.98
C ASP A 225 16.54 6.83 -10.50
N LYS A 226 16.85 5.84 -9.64
CA LYS A 226 16.79 4.41 -9.96
C LYS A 226 15.45 3.77 -9.58
N CYS A 227 14.65 4.41 -8.72
CA CYS A 227 13.37 3.90 -8.25
C CYS A 227 12.34 5.02 -8.21
N LYS A 228 11.45 5.05 -9.20
CA LYS A 228 10.42 6.10 -9.37
C LYS A 228 9.45 6.21 -8.17
N TYR A 229 9.31 5.13 -7.42
CA TYR A 229 8.41 5.01 -6.27
C TYR A 229 9.12 4.35 -5.09
N PRO A 230 8.64 4.57 -3.86
CA PRO A 230 9.18 3.89 -2.68
C PRO A 230 9.05 2.37 -2.81
N VAL A 231 10.10 1.66 -2.40
CA VAL A 231 10.15 0.19 -2.49
C VAL A 231 10.22 -0.41 -1.09
N TYR A 232 9.25 -1.25 -0.73
CA TYR A 232 9.25 -1.96 0.55
C TYR A 232 10.49 -2.87 0.69
N LEU A 233 11.26 -2.65 1.75
CA LEU A 233 12.46 -3.39 2.09
C LEU A 233 12.12 -4.53 3.06
N ALA A 234 11.69 -4.18 4.27
CA ALA A 234 11.44 -5.11 5.37
C ALA A 234 10.56 -4.47 6.46
N THR A 235 10.10 -5.29 7.39
CA THR A 235 9.38 -4.87 8.59
C THR A 235 10.26 -5.12 9.80
N TYR A 236 10.40 -4.14 10.69
CA TYR A 236 11.23 -4.25 11.89
C TYR A 236 10.44 -3.91 13.14
N CYS A 237 10.80 -4.50 14.27
CA CYS A 237 10.38 -4.00 15.58
C CYS A 237 11.14 -2.71 15.95
N ASP A 238 10.77 -2.07 17.05
CA ASP A 238 11.37 -0.81 17.50
C ASP A 238 12.89 -0.89 17.72
N LYS A 239 13.41 -1.99 18.27
CA LYS A 239 14.87 -2.18 18.42
C LYS A 239 15.54 -2.27 17.05
N CYS A 240 15.10 -3.21 16.22
CA CYS A 240 15.73 -3.45 14.93
C CYS A 240 15.58 -2.28 13.95
N VAL A 241 14.51 -1.47 14.03
CA VAL A 241 14.38 -0.31 13.14
C VAL A 241 15.41 0.78 13.50
N ILE A 242 15.82 0.87 14.77
CA ILE A 242 16.93 1.74 15.20
C ILE A 242 18.24 1.22 14.62
N ASP A 243 18.54 -0.07 14.81
CA ASP A 243 19.74 -0.72 14.25
C ASP A 243 19.83 -0.51 12.73
N PHE A 244 18.72 -0.70 12.01
CA PHE A 244 18.62 -0.48 10.57
C PHE A 244 18.92 0.98 10.16
N LYS A 245 18.40 1.97 10.90
CA LYS A 245 18.60 3.39 10.59
C LYS A 245 20.05 3.84 10.81
N GLU A 246 20.73 3.23 11.77
CA GLU A 246 22.15 3.40 12.08
C GLU A 246 23.08 2.55 11.18
N ASP A 247 22.58 2.04 10.05
CA ASP A 247 23.34 1.24 9.07
C ASP A 247 23.91 -0.10 9.58
N ARG A 248 23.42 -0.57 10.74
CA ARG A 248 23.75 -1.88 11.33
C ARG A 248 22.84 -2.98 10.79
N PHE A 249 23.03 -3.30 9.52
CA PHE A 249 22.36 -4.41 8.85
C PHE A 249 23.23 -5.07 7.78
N CYS A 250 22.96 -6.35 7.53
CA CYS A 250 23.61 -7.09 6.46
C CYS A 250 22.99 -6.73 5.11
N PRO A 251 23.76 -6.21 4.12
CA PRO A 251 23.20 -5.76 2.84
C PRO A 251 22.69 -6.90 1.95
N VAL A 252 23.06 -8.16 2.25
CA VAL A 252 22.61 -9.33 1.49
C VAL A 252 21.22 -9.80 1.93
N CYS A 253 20.97 -9.86 3.24
CA CYS A 253 19.73 -10.43 3.79
C CYS A 253 18.84 -9.42 4.51
N LEU A 254 19.31 -8.19 4.77
CA LEU A 254 18.65 -7.14 5.56
C LEU A 254 18.36 -7.51 7.03
N LYS A 255 18.96 -8.58 7.57
CA LYS A 255 18.95 -8.76 9.02
C LYS A 255 19.82 -7.70 9.68
N THR A 256 19.30 -7.11 10.74
CA THR A 256 20.00 -6.17 11.61
C THR A 256 20.84 -6.95 12.61
N TYR A 257 21.95 -6.37 13.02
CA TYR A 257 22.80 -6.86 14.10
C TYR A 257 22.93 -5.76 15.14
N SER A 258 23.24 -6.14 16.37
CA SER A 258 23.44 -5.17 17.45
C SER A 258 24.87 -5.17 17.95
N ASP A 259 25.30 -4.04 18.50
CA ASP A 259 26.65 -3.93 19.10
C ASP A 259 26.71 -4.61 20.49
N GLU A 260 25.62 -5.25 20.95
CA GLU A 260 25.60 -5.98 22.21
C GLU A 260 26.30 -7.33 22.03
N GLU A 261 27.43 -7.54 22.72
CA GLU A 261 28.42 -8.62 22.52
C GLU A 261 27.93 -10.08 22.74
N ASN A 262 26.62 -10.32 22.90
CA ASN A 262 26.08 -11.62 23.34
C ASN A 262 25.13 -12.33 22.35
N ASP A 263 24.97 -11.84 21.12
CA ASP A 263 24.20 -12.56 20.10
C ASP A 263 25.11 -13.53 19.33
N GLU A 264 25.02 -14.84 19.64
CA GLU A 264 25.82 -15.90 18.99
C GLU A 264 25.69 -15.92 17.45
N GLU A 265 24.57 -15.44 16.89
CA GLU A 265 24.37 -15.31 15.44
C GLU A 265 25.14 -14.12 14.81
N ASP A 266 25.44 -13.07 15.59
CA ASP A 266 26.14 -11.86 15.15
C ASP A 266 27.67 -12.03 15.19
N ASN A 267 28.16 -13.09 15.85
CA ASN A 267 29.59 -13.39 16.00
C ASN A 267 30.26 -13.89 14.70
N GLU A 268 29.49 -14.38 13.72
CA GLU A 268 30.03 -14.89 12.45
C GLU A 268 29.78 -13.93 11.27
N MET A 269 30.40 -12.75 11.33
CA MET A 269 30.29 -11.74 10.27
C MET A 269 31.67 -11.27 9.79
N VAL A 270 31.72 -10.79 8.55
CA VAL A 270 32.93 -10.20 7.94
C VAL A 270 32.58 -8.84 7.34
N ALA A 271 33.38 -7.82 7.63
CA ALA A 271 33.27 -6.50 7.01
C ALA A 271 33.77 -6.54 5.56
N CYS A 272 32.99 -5.96 4.64
CA CYS A 272 33.37 -5.84 3.23
C CYS A 272 34.35 -4.67 3.03
N ASP A 273 35.53 -4.90 2.46
CA ASP A 273 36.52 -3.84 2.17
C ASP A 273 36.04 -2.80 1.13
N THR A 274 34.93 -3.06 0.44
CA THR A 274 34.39 -2.16 -0.61
C THR A 274 33.29 -1.23 -0.10
N CYS A 275 32.49 -1.67 0.87
CA CYS A 275 31.34 -0.90 1.36
C CYS A 275 31.26 -0.79 2.88
N ASP A 276 32.24 -1.34 3.60
CA ASP A 276 32.37 -1.35 5.07
C ASP A 276 31.20 -1.99 5.84
N HIS A 277 30.18 -2.52 5.15
CA HIS A 277 29.09 -3.24 5.77
C HIS A 277 29.48 -4.68 6.12
N TRP A 278 28.98 -5.12 7.27
CA TRP A 278 29.13 -6.49 7.75
C TRP A 278 28.19 -7.47 7.05
N VAL A 279 28.72 -8.63 6.69
CA VAL A 279 27.98 -9.72 6.04
C VAL A 279 28.14 -11.00 6.82
N HIS A 280 27.02 -11.66 7.13
CA HIS A 280 27.06 -12.97 7.78
C HIS A 280 27.76 -14.00 6.89
N THR A 281 28.53 -14.92 7.48
CA THR A 281 29.11 -16.09 6.79
C THR A 281 28.06 -16.88 6.01
N ARG A 282 26.88 -17.10 6.62
CA ARG A 282 25.73 -17.78 5.97
C ARG A 282 25.16 -17.04 4.74
N CYS A 283 25.45 -15.75 4.58
CA CYS A 283 24.94 -14.93 3.49
C CYS A 283 25.81 -14.96 2.23
N ASP A 284 26.97 -15.61 2.26
CA ASP A 284 27.82 -15.80 1.11
C ASP A 284 28.39 -17.22 1.09
N GLU A 285 28.14 -17.97 0.02
CA GLU A 285 28.70 -19.30 -0.16
C GLU A 285 30.23 -19.32 -0.24
N SER A 286 30.84 -18.19 -0.60
CA SER A 286 32.31 -18.07 -0.63
C SER A 286 32.92 -18.07 0.78
N LEU A 287 32.18 -17.63 1.81
CA LEU A 287 32.62 -17.58 3.20
C LEU A 287 32.49 -18.96 3.86
N THR A 288 33.31 -19.91 3.42
CA THR A 288 33.49 -21.18 4.13
C THR A 288 34.21 -20.96 5.47
N PRO A 289 34.12 -21.89 6.44
CA PRO A 289 34.84 -21.78 7.70
C PRO A 289 36.35 -21.54 7.53
N GLU A 290 36.96 -22.20 6.54
CA GLU A 290 38.39 -22.04 6.23
C GLU A 290 38.69 -20.64 5.68
N ARG A 291 37.82 -20.11 4.81
CA ARG A 291 37.97 -18.74 4.28
C ARG A 291 37.75 -17.71 5.38
N TYR A 292 36.76 -17.90 6.24
CA TYR A 292 36.49 -17.03 7.38
C TYR A 292 37.70 -16.99 8.32
N GLN A 293 38.22 -18.16 8.71
CA GLN A 293 39.42 -18.24 9.57
C GLN A 293 40.62 -17.55 8.93
N MET A 294 40.84 -17.75 7.62
CA MET A 294 41.91 -17.05 6.89
C MET A 294 41.73 -15.52 6.93
N LEU A 295 40.51 -15.02 6.77
CA LEU A 295 40.20 -13.58 6.87
C LEU A 295 40.41 -13.04 8.29
N CYS A 296 40.22 -13.86 9.32
CA CYS A 296 40.51 -13.49 10.71
C CYS A 296 42.01 -13.48 11.01
N ASP A 297 42.77 -14.42 10.45
CA ASP A 297 44.19 -14.62 10.76
C ASP A 297 45.13 -13.74 9.92
N ASP A 298 44.74 -13.38 8.70
CA ASP A 298 45.53 -12.59 7.77
C ASP A 298 44.93 -11.19 7.56
N GLU A 299 45.50 -10.18 8.19
CA GLU A 299 45.11 -8.77 8.07
C GLU A 299 45.22 -8.21 6.63
N SER A 300 46.00 -8.86 5.76
CA SER A 300 46.12 -8.48 4.36
C SER A 300 45.04 -9.06 3.46
N ALA A 301 44.32 -10.09 3.94
CA ALA A 301 43.26 -10.74 3.20
C ALA A 301 42.09 -9.77 2.98
N LYS A 302 41.53 -9.80 1.77
CA LYS A 302 40.45 -8.90 1.35
C LYS A 302 39.16 -9.65 1.05
N TYR A 303 38.05 -9.05 1.46
CA TYR A 303 36.71 -9.55 1.22
C TYR A 303 35.84 -8.48 0.56
N SER A 304 35.27 -8.81 -0.60
CA SER A 304 34.21 -8.01 -1.21
C SER A 304 32.91 -8.81 -1.22
N CYS A 305 31.83 -8.19 -0.75
CA CYS A 305 30.56 -8.88 -0.52
C CYS A 305 29.80 -9.20 -1.82
N PRO A 306 28.78 -10.08 -1.77
CA PRO A 306 27.97 -10.41 -2.94
C PRO A 306 27.31 -9.21 -3.60
N MET A 307 27.00 -8.16 -2.82
CA MET A 307 26.41 -6.94 -3.35
C MET A 307 27.43 -6.12 -4.14
N CYS A 308 28.68 -6.02 -3.69
CA CYS A 308 29.72 -5.27 -4.36
C CYS A 308 30.20 -5.95 -5.65
N GLU A 309 30.26 -7.28 -5.68
CA GLU A 309 30.70 -8.05 -6.85
C GLU A 309 29.55 -8.57 -7.74
N ASP A 310 28.30 -8.17 -7.47
CA ASP A 310 27.13 -8.64 -8.24
C ASP A 310 27.00 -10.17 -8.31
N ARG A 311 27.36 -10.87 -7.21
CA ARG A 311 27.21 -12.33 -7.08
C ARG A 311 25.74 -12.71 -6.87
N ILE A 312 24.98 -12.69 -7.96
CA ILE A 312 23.53 -12.89 -7.98
C ILE A 312 23.15 -13.87 -9.08
N LYS A 313 22.47 -14.96 -8.72
CA LYS A 313 21.95 -15.96 -9.66
C LYS A 313 20.44 -15.83 -9.81
N SER A 314 19.94 -15.71 -11.03
CA SER A 314 18.50 -15.76 -11.29
C SER A 314 17.95 -17.17 -11.06
N THR A 315 16.80 -17.29 -10.40
CA THR A 315 16.04 -18.55 -10.26
C THR A 315 14.88 -18.66 -11.23
N VAL A 316 14.54 -17.54 -11.89
CA VAL A 316 13.44 -17.45 -12.87
C VAL A 316 13.98 -16.81 -14.14
N ASP A 317 13.63 -17.36 -15.30
CA ASP A 317 14.06 -16.82 -16.59
C ASP A 317 12.98 -15.90 -17.20
N THR A 318 12.87 -14.69 -16.64
CA THR A 318 12.02 -13.62 -17.18
C THR A 318 12.78 -12.31 -17.22
N GLU A 319 12.43 -11.44 -18.16
CA GLU A 319 13.05 -10.12 -18.25
C GLU A 319 12.80 -9.28 -16.99
N ALA A 320 11.59 -9.37 -16.42
CA ALA A 320 11.27 -8.68 -15.17
C ALA A 320 12.17 -9.13 -14.01
N ALA A 321 12.45 -10.45 -13.89
CA ALA A 321 13.38 -10.97 -12.89
C ALA A 321 14.80 -10.45 -13.10
N ARG A 322 15.31 -10.50 -14.35
CA ARG A 322 16.66 -10.01 -14.67
C ARG A 322 16.83 -8.51 -14.37
N LEU A 323 15.83 -7.70 -14.68
CA LEU A 323 15.84 -6.27 -14.40
C LEU A 323 15.74 -5.98 -12.89
N ALA A 324 14.91 -6.72 -12.16
CA ALA A 324 14.81 -6.58 -10.70
C ALA A 324 16.11 -6.95 -9.99
N LEU A 325 16.80 -8.02 -10.42
CA LEU A 325 18.09 -8.43 -9.85
C LEU A 325 19.23 -7.45 -10.16
N LYS A 326 19.09 -6.63 -11.20
CA LYS A 326 20.03 -5.54 -11.53
C LYS A 326 19.67 -4.20 -10.86
N GLY A 327 18.56 -4.15 -10.12
CA GLY A 327 18.03 -2.92 -9.54
C GLY A 327 17.56 -1.89 -10.57
N LEU A 328 17.15 -2.36 -11.75
CA LEU A 328 16.61 -1.54 -12.85
C LEU A 328 15.08 -1.52 -12.87
N LYS A 329 14.44 -2.38 -12.07
CA LYS A 329 12.99 -2.45 -11.90
C LYS A 329 12.67 -2.75 -10.43
N PRO A 330 11.59 -2.18 -9.87
CA PRO A 330 11.14 -2.55 -8.53
C PRO A 330 10.94 -4.08 -8.39
N PRO A 331 11.40 -4.67 -7.28
CA PRO A 331 11.12 -6.07 -6.93
C PRO A 331 9.62 -6.31 -6.77
N GLY A 332 9.11 -7.39 -7.36
CA GLY A 332 7.73 -7.83 -7.17
C GLY A 332 7.53 -8.59 -5.86
N GLY A 333 6.38 -9.27 -5.72
CA GLY A 333 6.01 -10.03 -4.52
C GLY A 333 6.73 -11.37 -4.30
N VAL A 334 7.53 -11.87 -5.25
CA VAL A 334 8.13 -13.21 -5.19
C VAL A 334 9.65 -13.20 -5.36
N CYS A 335 10.34 -14.19 -4.78
CA CYS A 335 11.78 -14.33 -4.96
C CYS A 335 12.11 -14.80 -6.38
N VAL A 336 13.10 -14.15 -6.99
CA VAL A 336 13.53 -14.41 -8.37
C VAL A 336 15.03 -14.64 -8.49
N GLY A 337 15.78 -14.60 -7.39
CA GLY A 337 17.21 -14.88 -7.40
C GLY A 337 17.79 -15.34 -6.06
N LEU A 338 19.07 -15.69 -6.10
CA LEU A 338 19.92 -16.07 -4.98
C LEU A 338 21.15 -15.15 -4.93
N LEU A 339 21.32 -14.43 -3.83
CA LEU A 339 22.49 -13.61 -3.52
C LEU A 339 23.52 -14.44 -2.79
N GLY A 340 24.80 -14.31 -3.18
CA GLY A 340 25.89 -15.09 -2.59
C GLY A 340 25.64 -16.60 -2.66
N GLY A 341 24.90 -17.07 -3.66
CA GLY A 341 24.52 -18.47 -3.86
C GLY A 341 23.49 -19.06 -2.90
N LYS A 342 23.20 -18.40 -1.76
CA LYS A 342 22.38 -18.98 -0.68
C LYS A 342 21.13 -18.16 -0.31
N VAL A 343 21.18 -16.83 -0.41
CA VAL A 343 20.11 -15.97 0.14
C VAL A 343 19.07 -15.65 -0.92
N LYS A 344 17.82 -16.09 -0.71
CA LYS A 344 16.71 -15.76 -1.61
C LYS A 344 16.42 -14.26 -1.62
N THR A 345 16.20 -13.71 -2.80
CA THR A 345 15.87 -12.30 -2.99
C THR A 345 14.76 -12.09 -4.02
N ARG A 346 13.93 -11.07 -3.81
CA ARG A 346 12.95 -10.56 -4.78
C ARG A 346 13.59 -9.63 -5.82
N GLY A 347 14.78 -9.11 -5.53
CA GLY A 347 15.49 -8.17 -6.38
C GLY A 347 16.56 -7.40 -5.61
N VAL A 348 17.13 -6.40 -6.25
CA VAL A 348 18.13 -5.50 -5.64
C VAL A 348 17.60 -4.09 -5.72
N VAL A 349 17.83 -3.30 -4.68
CA VAL A 349 17.50 -1.88 -4.65
C VAL A 349 18.70 -1.11 -4.14
N TYR A 350 18.83 0.14 -4.57
CA TYR A 350 19.77 1.08 -3.96
C TYR A 350 19.12 1.73 -2.76
N TYR A 351 19.71 1.53 -1.58
CA TYR A 351 19.30 2.20 -0.35
C TYR A 351 20.48 3.04 0.13
N LYS A 352 20.26 4.35 0.26
CA LYS A 352 21.34 5.34 0.35
C LYS A 352 22.27 5.13 -0.86
N ASP A 353 23.56 4.84 -0.63
CA ASP A 353 24.57 4.68 -1.67
C ASP A 353 24.99 3.22 -1.91
N ILE A 354 24.35 2.26 -1.25
CA ILE A 354 24.69 0.83 -1.38
C ILE A 354 23.57 0.02 -2.04
N LYS A 355 23.96 -1.10 -2.67
CA LYS A 355 23.02 -2.13 -3.13
C LYS A 355 22.61 -3.01 -1.95
N VAL A 356 21.30 -3.19 -1.79
CA VAL A 356 20.73 -4.12 -0.81
C VAL A 356 19.87 -5.19 -1.50
N GLY A 357 19.99 -6.42 -1.00
CA GLY A 357 19.13 -7.53 -1.36
C GLY A 357 17.75 -7.38 -0.73
N ILE A 358 16.69 -7.61 -1.50
CA ILE A 358 15.33 -7.46 -1.01
C ILE A 358 14.76 -8.82 -0.61
N PRO A 359 14.53 -9.08 0.70
CA PRO A 359 14.18 -10.40 1.20
C PRO A 359 12.81 -10.85 0.74
N GLU A 360 12.55 -12.16 0.90
CA GLU A 360 11.21 -12.72 0.79
C GLU A 360 10.21 -11.97 1.69
N ILE A 361 8.98 -11.79 1.21
CA ILE A 361 7.93 -11.18 2.03
C ILE A 361 7.47 -12.20 3.06
N GLY A 362 7.82 -11.95 4.33
CA GLY A 362 7.27 -12.69 5.46
C GLY A 362 5.73 -12.65 5.45
N GLY A 363 5.11 -13.79 5.72
CA GLY A 363 3.66 -13.87 5.86
C GLY A 363 2.84 -13.92 4.57
N SER A 364 3.46 -14.20 3.42
CA SER A 364 2.78 -14.48 2.15
C SER A 364 2.04 -15.84 2.14
N GLY A 365 2.22 -16.67 3.17
CA GLY A 365 1.61 -17.99 3.27
C GLY A 365 2.18 -19.03 2.28
N MET A 366 3.06 -18.66 1.34
CA MET A 366 3.69 -19.64 0.44
C MET A 366 4.80 -20.45 1.11
N SER A 367 5.53 -19.84 2.05
CA SER A 367 6.57 -20.51 2.84
C SER A 367 6.01 -21.24 4.07
N GLU A 368 4.82 -20.87 4.57
CA GLU A 368 4.18 -21.49 5.74
C GLU A 368 3.15 -22.57 5.38
N LEU A 369 2.77 -22.72 4.10
CA LEU A 369 2.02 -23.90 3.60
C LEU A 369 2.90 -25.15 3.44
N ALA A 370 4.20 -25.03 3.71
CA ALA A 370 5.19 -26.11 3.60
C ALA A 370 5.66 -26.65 4.96
N SER A 371 4.94 -26.35 6.06
CA SER A 371 5.21 -26.92 7.40
C SER A 371 4.15 -27.94 7.78
#